data_AF-A0A255G0V9-F1
#
_entry.id   AF-A0A255G0V9-F1
#
_cell.length_a   1.000
_cell.length_b   1.000
_cell.length_c   1.000
_cell.angle_alpha   90.00
_cell.angle_beta   90.00
_cell.angle_gamma   90.00
#
_symmetry.space_group_name_H-M   'P 1'
#
loop_
_entity.id
_entity.type
_entity.pdbx_description
1 polymer ?
#
loop_
_entity_poly.entity_id
_entity_poly.type
_entity_poly.pdbx_seq_one_letter_code
_entity_poly.pdbx_strand_id
1 'polypeptide(L)'
;MTPMILGLGVPELLIILAVVLLLFGGSRLAGIGRSSGRAIREFKEETKGLSEDEKAGKGGATAAGASTPKAGPTEPRGLDKPATGQRDEVVDAEVVDRNPDDLR
;
A
#
# COMPACT_ATOMS: atom_id res chain seq x y z
N MET A 1 -23.51 -9.88 -43.16
CA MET A 1 -24.60 -10.18 -42.22
C MET A 1 -23.98 -10.61 -40.91
N THR A 2 -23.81 -9.67 -39.98
CA THR A 2 -23.18 -9.90 -38.68
C THR A 2 -24.20 -10.56 -37.73
N PRO A 3 -23.93 -11.76 -37.17
CA PRO A 3 -24.86 -12.45 -36.30
C PRO A 3 -25.05 -11.67 -34.98
N MET A 4 -26.28 -11.24 -34.71
CA MET A 4 -26.65 -10.26 -33.70
C MET A 4 -26.88 -10.84 -32.28
N ILE A 5 -26.55 -12.11 -32.04
CA ILE A 5 -27.08 -12.83 -30.86
C ILE A 5 -26.00 -13.05 -29.77
N LEU A 6 -24.72 -12.80 -30.08
CA LEU A 6 -23.61 -12.74 -29.12
C LEU A 6 -22.79 -11.44 -29.30
N GLY A 7 -23.45 -10.39 -29.77
CA GLY A 7 -22.85 -9.16 -30.33
C GLY A 7 -22.44 -8.10 -29.29
N LEU A 8 -21.82 -8.49 -28.18
CA LEU A 8 -21.06 -7.51 -27.39
C LEU A 8 -19.67 -7.40 -28.01
N GLY A 9 -19.55 -6.52 -29.00
CA GLY A 9 -18.26 -6.18 -29.57
C GLY A 9 -17.41 -5.37 -28.59
N VAL A 10 -16.13 -5.21 -28.96
CA VAL A 10 -15.22 -4.26 -28.29
C VAL A 10 -15.83 -2.85 -28.15
N PRO A 11 -16.58 -2.31 -29.13
CA PRO A 11 -17.20 -0.99 -29.00
C PRO A 11 -18.23 -0.91 -27.87
N GLU A 12 -19.13 -1.88 -27.76
CA GLU A 12 -20.15 -1.94 -26.71
C GLU A 12 -19.50 -2.06 -25.32
N LEU A 13 -18.45 -2.90 -25.19
CA LEU A 13 -17.70 -3.04 -23.95
C LEU A 13 -17.01 -1.71 -23.55
N LEU A 14 -16.47 -0.97 -24.51
CA LEU A 14 -15.88 0.35 -24.26
C LEU A 14 -16.91 1.38 -23.78
N ILE A 15 -18.13 1.35 -24.33
CA ILE A 15 -19.21 2.25 -23.89
C ILE A 15 -19.60 1.92 -22.44
N ILE A 16 -19.77 0.64 -22.10
CA ILE A 16 -20.09 0.22 -20.73
C ILE A 16 -18.95 0.61 -19.78
N LEU A 17 -17.71 0.37 -20.19
CA LEU A 17 -16.52 0.77 -19.43
C LEU A 17 -16.51 2.29 -19.19
N ALA A 18 -16.81 3.10 -20.21
CA ALA A 18 -16.88 4.56 -20.07
C ALA A 18 -17.94 5.00 -19.05
N VAL A 19 -19.13 4.37 -19.04
CA VAL A 19 -20.18 4.65 -18.06
C VAL A 19 -19.72 4.28 -16.65
N VAL A 20 -19.09 3.12 -16.46
CA VAL A 20 -18.52 2.70 -15.17
C VAL A 20 -17.44 3.67 -14.70
N LEU A 21 -16.55 4.11 -15.59
CA LEU A 21 -15.51 5.11 -15.27
C LEU A 21 -16.12 6.46 -14.88
N LEU A 22 -17.27 6.84 -15.45
CA LEU A 22 -17.93 8.10 -15.08
C LEU A 22 -18.57 8.02 -13.69
N LEU A 23 -19.17 6.88 -13.34
CA LEU A 23 -19.80 6.66 -12.03
C LEU A 23 -18.79 6.48 -10.90
N PHE A 24 -17.78 5.63 -11.12
CA PHE A 24 -16.80 5.27 -10.09
C PHE A 24 -15.54 6.14 -10.13
N GLY A 25 -15.25 6.79 -11.26
CA GLY A 25 -14.01 7.50 -11.52
C GLY A 25 -12.85 6.56 -11.85
N GLY A 26 -11.85 7.07 -12.58
CA GLY A 26 -10.64 6.30 -12.90
C GLY A 26 -9.81 5.91 -11.67
N SER A 27 -9.88 6.69 -10.58
CA SER A 27 -9.09 6.43 -9.36
C SER A 27 -9.54 5.18 -8.61
N ARG A 28 -10.85 4.95 -8.48
CA ARG A 28 -11.38 3.76 -7.77
C ARG A 28 -11.10 2.49 -8.55
N LEU A 29 -11.32 2.51 -9.86
CA LEU A 29 -11.06 1.36 -10.73
C LEU A 29 -9.56 1.03 -10.81
N ALA A 30 -8.69 2.06 -10.92
CA ALA A 30 -7.25 1.87 -10.88
C ALA A 30 -6.75 1.37 -9.51
N GLY A 31 -7.36 1.82 -8.41
CA GLY A 31 -7.06 1.32 -7.06
C GLY A 31 -7.30 -0.18 -6.94
N ILE A 32 -8.50 -0.64 -7.33
CA ILE A 32 -8.88 -2.06 -7.32
C ILE A 32 -7.98 -2.85 -8.28
N GLY A 33 -7.77 -2.37 -9.50
CA GLY A 33 -6.90 -3.03 -10.48
C GLY A 33 -5.47 -3.19 -9.99
N ARG A 34 -4.93 -2.20 -9.27
CA ARG A 34 -3.56 -2.25 -8.73
C ARG A 34 -3.42 -3.23 -7.56
N SER A 35 -4.42 -3.35 -6.68
CA SER A 35 -4.42 -4.36 -5.61
C SER A 35 -4.64 -5.78 -6.15
N SER A 36 -5.63 -5.96 -7.03
CA SER A 36 -5.91 -7.25 -7.65
C SER A 36 -4.77 -7.72 -8.54
N GLY A 37 -4.13 -6.81 -9.28
CA GLY A 37 -2.96 -7.14 -10.10
C GLY A 37 -1.77 -7.62 -9.30
N ARG A 38 -1.52 -7.06 -8.10
CA ARG A 38 -0.48 -7.58 -7.18
C ARG A 38 -0.83 -8.98 -6.69
N ALA A 39 -2.06 -9.21 -6.24
CA ALA A 39 -2.50 -10.53 -5.80
C ALA A 39 -2.38 -11.60 -6.90
N ILE A 40 -2.78 -11.27 -8.14
CA ILE A 40 -2.65 -12.17 -9.29
C ILE A 40 -1.17 -12.45 -9.61
N ARG A 41 -0.30 -11.44 -9.49
CA ARG A 41 1.14 -11.59 -9.74
C ARG A 41 1.80 -12.52 -8.71
N GLU A 42 1.53 -12.30 -7.43
CA GLU A 42 2.01 -13.14 -6.32
C GLU A 42 1.48 -14.57 -6.45
N PHE A 43 0.17 -14.74 -6.70
CA PHE A 43 -0.44 -16.05 -6.94
C PHE A 43 0.22 -16.78 -8.12
N LYS A 44 0.51 -16.05 -9.21
CA LYS A 44 1.20 -16.62 -10.38
C LYS A 44 2.65 -16.98 -10.05
N GLU A 45 3.37 -16.18 -9.28
CA GLU A 45 4.76 -16.47 -8.88
C GLU A 45 4.84 -17.71 -7.99
N GLU A 46 3.94 -17.86 -7.01
CA GLU A 46 3.86 -19.05 -6.15
C GLU A 46 3.42 -20.30 -6.93
N THR A 47 2.38 -20.18 -7.76
CA THR A 47 1.89 -21.29 -8.61
C THR A 47 2.93 -21.71 -9.64
N LYS A 48 3.74 -20.77 -10.12
CA LYS A 48 4.83 -21.06 -11.06
C LYS A 48 5.95 -21.82 -10.36
N GLY A 49 6.27 -21.54 -9.10
CA GLY A 49 7.19 -22.36 -8.30
C GLY A 49 6.72 -23.81 -8.12
N LEU A 50 5.42 -24.01 -7.94
CA LEU A 50 4.78 -25.34 -7.89
C LEU A 50 4.79 -26.06 -9.25
N SER A 51 4.79 -25.31 -10.36
CA SER A 51 4.79 -25.84 -11.74
C SER A 51 6.20 -25.91 -12.36
N GLU A 52 7.19 -25.21 -11.79
CA GLU A 52 8.56 -25.08 -12.32
C GLU A 52 9.50 -26.23 -11.91
N ASP A 53 9.04 -27.20 -11.10
CA ASP A 53 9.73 -28.48 -10.93
C ASP A 53 9.90 -29.22 -12.27
N GLU A 54 9.19 -28.82 -13.33
CA GLU A 54 9.35 -29.37 -14.69
C GLU A 54 9.91 -28.42 -15.78
N LYS A 55 10.08 -27.11 -15.56
CA LYS A 55 10.64 -26.23 -16.62
C LYS A 55 11.13 -24.85 -16.17
N ALA A 56 12.43 -24.74 -15.95
CA ALA A 56 13.12 -23.52 -15.57
C ALA A 56 12.85 -22.31 -16.50
N GLY A 57 12.45 -21.18 -15.90
CA GLY A 57 13.16 -19.92 -16.06
C GLY A 57 12.57 -18.88 -17.03
N LYS A 58 11.96 -17.83 -16.46
CA LYS A 58 12.08 -16.40 -16.85
C LYS A 58 10.94 -15.55 -16.26
N GLY A 59 11.26 -14.30 -15.89
CA GLY A 59 10.30 -13.20 -15.99
C GLY A 59 10.14 -12.24 -14.80
N GLY A 60 11.18 -11.96 -14.02
CA GLY A 60 11.12 -10.89 -13.00
C GLY A 60 11.47 -9.52 -13.57
N ALA A 61 10.57 -8.90 -14.33
CA ALA A 61 10.69 -7.49 -14.72
C ALA A 61 9.78 -6.62 -13.84
N THR A 62 10.36 -6.12 -12.75
CA THR A 62 9.94 -4.91 -12.06
C THR A 62 9.78 -3.76 -13.06
N ALA A 63 8.56 -3.22 -13.19
CA ALA A 63 8.37 -1.83 -13.61
C ALA A 63 6.97 -1.30 -13.22
N ALA A 64 6.98 -0.08 -12.67
CA ALA A 64 5.88 0.89 -12.65
C ALA A 64 4.77 0.76 -11.60
N GLY A 65 5.17 0.62 -10.33
CA GLY A 65 4.50 1.38 -9.28
C GLY A 65 4.82 2.86 -9.45
N ALA A 66 3.90 3.63 -10.03
CA ALA A 66 3.96 5.09 -10.02
C ALA A 66 3.83 5.58 -8.57
N SER A 67 4.98 5.71 -7.91
CA SER A 67 5.19 6.55 -6.75
C SER A 67 5.05 8.00 -7.18
N THR A 68 3.91 8.62 -6.88
CA THR A 68 3.92 10.04 -6.53
C THR A 68 4.11 10.10 -5.02
N PRO A 69 5.33 10.31 -4.50
CA PRO A 69 5.48 10.82 -3.16
C PRO A 69 5.01 12.27 -3.20
N LYS A 70 3.74 12.53 -2.83
CA LYS A 70 3.40 13.85 -2.30
C LYS A 70 3.88 13.87 -0.85
N ALA A 71 5.19 13.94 -0.70
CA ALA A 71 5.80 14.51 0.48
C ALA A 71 5.20 15.91 0.63
N GLY A 72 4.59 16.19 1.77
CA GLY A 72 4.52 17.55 2.24
C GLY A 72 5.94 18.01 2.57
N PRO A 73 6.31 19.23 2.17
CA PRO A 73 7.26 19.99 2.96
C PRO A 73 6.51 20.63 4.12
N THR A 74 6.36 19.91 5.24
CA THR A 74 6.30 20.59 6.53
C THR A 74 7.74 20.96 6.84
N GLU A 75 8.10 22.15 6.36
CA GLU A 75 9.42 22.77 6.43
C GLU A 75 9.87 22.83 7.91
N PRO A 76 10.93 22.11 8.33
CA PRO A 76 11.53 22.31 9.63
C PRO A 76 12.48 23.50 9.53
N ARG A 77 11.95 24.72 9.59
CA ARG A 77 12.78 25.93 9.72
C ARG A 77 12.93 26.23 11.21
N GLY A 78 14.18 26.12 11.67
CA GLY A 78 14.60 26.46 13.02
C GLY A 78 14.11 27.83 13.46
N LEU A 79 13.59 27.86 14.69
CA LEU A 79 13.81 28.93 15.63
C LEU A 79 14.50 28.33 16.84
N ASP A 80 15.81 28.16 16.71
CA ASP A 80 16.76 28.52 17.74
C ASP A 80 16.41 29.89 18.34
N LYS A 81 15.91 29.87 19.58
CA LYS A 81 16.06 30.98 20.50
C LYS A 81 16.44 30.44 21.88
N PRO A 82 17.70 30.57 22.32
CA PRO A 82 18.06 30.32 23.71
C PRO A 82 17.69 31.56 24.51
N ALA A 83 16.65 31.46 25.34
CA ALA A 83 16.33 32.48 26.33
C ALA A 83 15.61 31.84 27.53
N THR A 84 16.42 31.41 28.50
CA THR A 84 16.25 31.69 29.94
C THR A 84 14.88 31.44 30.59
N GLY A 85 14.81 30.42 31.47
CA GLY A 85 14.07 30.49 32.74
C GLY A 85 12.97 29.46 32.97
N GLN A 86 13.28 28.41 33.75
CA GLN A 86 12.46 27.63 34.72
C GLN A 86 13.23 26.28 34.91
N ARG A 87 14.20 26.09 35.83
CA ARG A 87 14.10 25.93 37.29
C ARG A 87 12.84 25.18 37.77
N ASP A 88 13.13 24.10 38.51
CA ASP A 88 12.25 23.32 39.39
C ASP A 88 11.35 22.32 38.62
N GLU A 89 11.65 21.01 38.57
CA GLU A 89 11.37 20.06 39.65
C GLU A 89 12.24 18.79 39.50
N VAL A 90 13.03 18.53 40.53
CA VAL A 90 13.91 17.36 40.71
C VAL A 90 13.46 16.62 41.97
N VAL A 91 12.41 15.81 41.92
CA VAL A 91 11.97 14.86 42.97
C VAL A 91 10.81 14.06 42.35
N ASP A 92 10.69 12.73 42.42
CA ASP A 92 11.11 11.77 43.42
C ASP A 92 11.52 10.44 42.77
N ALA A 93 12.55 9.84 43.35
CA ALA A 93 12.88 8.44 43.17
C ALA A 93 11.97 7.61 44.08
N GLU A 94 10.90 7.03 43.54
CA GLU A 94 10.20 5.94 44.23
C GLU A 94 10.80 4.60 43.78
N VAL A 95 11.87 4.21 44.46
CA VAL A 95 12.33 2.82 44.56
C VAL A 95 11.31 2.11 45.45
N VAL A 96 10.28 1.51 44.83
CA VAL A 96 9.43 0.53 45.52
C VAL A 96 10.27 -0.72 45.73
N ASP A 97 10.67 -0.88 46.98
CA ASP A 97 11.28 -2.06 47.58
C ASP A 97 10.44 -3.32 47.25
N ARG A 98 10.87 -4.09 46.24
CA ARG A 98 10.37 -5.46 46.07
C ARG A 98 11.03 -6.33 47.14
N ASN A 99 10.35 -6.47 48.27
CA ASN A 99 10.72 -7.38 49.33
C ASN A 99 10.80 -8.83 48.80
N PRO A 100 11.96 -9.52 48.87
CA PRO A 100 12.12 -10.88 48.33
C PRO A 100 11.44 -11.98 49.16
N ASP A 101 10.70 -11.65 50.24
CA ASP A 101 10.03 -12.63 51.10
C ASP A 101 8.67 -13.14 50.56
N ASP A 102 8.11 -12.53 49.51
CA ASP A 102 6.80 -12.93 48.94
C ASP A 102 6.83 -14.22 48.09
N LEU A 103 7.99 -14.86 47.95
CA LEU A 103 8.20 -16.06 47.12
C LEU A 103 8.45 -17.36 47.92
N ARG A 104 7.96 -17.46 49.16
CA ARG A 104 8.01 -18.69 49.97
C ARG A 104 6.64 -19.28 50.27
#